data_AF-A0A7C2AW13-F1
#
_entry.id   AF-A0A7C2AW13-F1
#
_cell.length_a   1.000
_cell.length_b   1.000
_cell.length_c   1.000
_cell.angle_alpha   90.00
_cell.angle_beta   90.00
_cell.angle_gamma   90.00
#
_symmetry.space_group_name_H-M   'P 1'
#
loop_
_entity.id
_entity.type
_entity.pdbx_description
1 polymer ?
#
loop_
_entity_poly.entity_id
_entity_poly.type
_entity_poly.pdbx_seq_one_letter_code
_entity_poly.pdbx_strand_id
1 'polypeptide(L)'
;MGEINMQSQIDEINKKLDIILEEIELQRRHRREMESLKEDLTRVGKDVYLTAVDELEGVHDHLETGDIMHLGMKLLRNVKTISKSLEQLESVRDFLQDATPLSKESILGLMAKLDEYDRKGYFGFIKELSKVVDNVITAFSIEDVKSLGDHIVTILNTIKNLTQPDMLNAVNNAVSVYKNLDIEIKGKVSLRTLIKDMNTPEFRKGLAFAIQFLKNLAAQENNNLTKINQISKN
;
A
#
# COMPACT_ATOMS: atom_id res chain seq x y z
N MET A 1 -17.89 43.78 -58.80
CA MET A 1 -17.74 42.35 -58.39
C MET A 1 -16.49 42.06 -57.56
N GLY A 2 -15.45 42.93 -57.54
CA GLY A 2 -14.24 42.70 -56.72
C GLY A 2 -14.39 42.96 -55.22
N GLU A 3 -15.16 43.98 -54.81
CA GLU A 3 -15.32 44.35 -53.39
C GLU A 3 -16.11 43.33 -52.57
N ILE A 4 -17.16 42.73 -53.14
CA ILE A 4 -17.98 41.70 -52.47
C ILE A 4 -17.15 40.44 -52.16
N ASN A 5 -16.17 40.11 -53.02
CA ASN A 5 -15.29 38.96 -52.84
C ASN A 5 -14.24 39.23 -51.74
N MET A 6 -13.67 40.45 -51.71
CA MET A 6 -12.75 40.84 -50.63
C MET A 6 -13.45 40.88 -49.26
N GLN A 7 -14.69 41.39 -49.19
CA GLN A 7 -15.43 41.43 -47.94
C GLN A 7 -15.75 40.01 -47.42
N SER A 8 -16.16 39.12 -48.31
CA SER A 8 -16.41 37.72 -47.96
C SER A 8 -15.16 36.98 -47.50
N GLN A 9 -13.99 37.29 -48.07
CA GLN A 9 -12.71 36.71 -47.64
C GLN A 9 -12.28 37.24 -46.26
N ILE A 10 -12.50 38.53 -45.99
CA ILE A 10 -12.23 39.13 -44.67
C ILE A 10 -13.13 38.49 -43.60
N ASP A 11 -14.42 38.28 -43.89
CA ASP A 11 -15.34 37.66 -42.95
C ASP A 11 -14.98 36.18 -42.68
N GLU A 12 -14.48 35.46 -43.68
CA GLU A 12 -14.01 34.08 -43.52
C GLU A 12 -12.71 34.02 -42.70
N ILE A 13 -11.81 34.99 -42.88
CA ILE A 13 -10.58 35.14 -42.09
C ILE A 13 -10.92 35.49 -40.64
N ASN A 14 -11.87 36.38 -40.39
CA ASN A 14 -12.31 36.74 -39.04
C ASN A 14 -12.86 35.52 -38.30
N LYS A 15 -13.71 34.70 -38.94
CA LYS A 15 -14.17 33.44 -38.35
C LYS A 15 -13.04 32.47 -38.01
N LYS A 16 -12.03 32.36 -38.89
CA LYS A 16 -10.86 31.50 -38.62
C LYS A 16 -10.01 32.06 -37.48
N LEU A 17 -9.87 33.38 -37.39
CA LEU A 17 -9.19 34.05 -36.29
C LEU A 17 -9.91 33.85 -34.97
N ASP A 18 -11.24 33.90 -34.94
CA ASP A 18 -12.04 33.66 -33.73
C ASP A 18 -11.85 32.24 -33.21
N ILE A 19 -11.86 31.23 -34.08
CA ILE A 19 -11.60 29.82 -33.71
C ILE A 19 -10.17 29.64 -33.16
N ILE A 20 -9.18 30.28 -33.81
CA ILE A 20 -7.79 30.23 -33.34
C ILE A 20 -7.63 30.97 -32.01
N LEU A 21 -8.33 32.08 -31.80
CA LEU A 21 -8.33 32.84 -30.55
C LEU A 21 -8.90 32.01 -29.41
N GLU A 22 -10.01 31.31 -29.63
CA GLU A 22 -10.63 30.42 -28.65
C GLU A 22 -9.69 29.27 -28.25
N GLU A 23 -9.03 28.64 -29.23
CA GLU A 23 -8.06 27.57 -28.99
C GLU A 23 -6.83 28.08 -28.23
N ILE A 24 -6.34 29.28 -28.57
CA ILE A 24 -5.21 29.91 -27.86
C ILE A 24 -5.58 30.24 -26.41
N GLU A 25 -6.82 30.65 -26.14
CA GLU A 25 -7.30 30.90 -24.78
C GLU A 25 -7.43 29.61 -23.96
N LEU A 26 -7.94 28.53 -24.54
CA LEU A 26 -7.99 27.21 -23.91
C LEU A 26 -6.58 26.70 -23.57
N GLN A 27 -5.64 26.80 -24.50
CA GLN A 27 -4.24 26.42 -24.25
C GLN A 27 -3.56 27.30 -23.19
N ARG A 28 -3.90 28.60 -23.12
CA ARG A 28 -3.38 29.49 -22.08
C ARG A 28 -3.90 29.11 -20.70
N ARG A 29 -5.17 28.70 -20.60
CA ARG A 29 -5.79 28.24 -19.35
C ARG A 29 -5.12 26.95 -18.86
N HIS A 30 -4.95 25.97 -19.74
CA HIS A 30 -4.26 24.72 -19.42
C HIS A 30 -2.82 24.92 -18.93
N ARG A 31 -2.07 25.84 -19.56
CA ARG A 31 -0.71 26.19 -19.10
C ARG A 31 -0.69 26.76 -17.69
N ARG A 32 -1.66 27.62 -17.33
CA ARG A 32 -1.78 28.20 -15.99
C ARG A 32 -2.18 27.17 -14.94
N GLU A 33 -3.10 26.28 -15.26
CA GLU A 33 -3.50 25.19 -14.37
C GLU A 33 -2.34 24.22 -14.12
N MET A 34 -1.56 23.91 -15.15
CA MET A 34 -0.34 23.10 -15.01
C MET A 34 0.75 23.81 -14.19
N GLU A 35 0.86 25.13 -14.31
CA GLU A 35 1.80 25.94 -13.51
C GLU A 35 1.37 26.00 -12.03
N SER A 36 0.08 26.12 -11.75
CA SER A 36 -0.50 26.02 -10.40
C SER A 36 -0.28 24.63 -9.82
N LEU A 37 -0.57 23.56 -10.57
CA LEU A 37 -0.36 22.18 -10.13
C LEU A 37 1.12 21.92 -9.81
N LYS A 38 2.03 22.46 -10.62
CA LYS A 38 3.48 22.41 -10.36
C LYS A 38 3.83 23.14 -9.07
N GLU A 39 3.27 24.32 -8.81
CA GLU A 39 3.52 25.08 -7.59
C GLU A 39 2.99 24.34 -6.35
N ASP A 40 1.79 23.78 -6.43
CA ASP A 40 1.16 23.02 -5.35
C ASP A 40 1.90 21.71 -5.07
N LEU A 41 2.31 20.98 -6.12
CA LEU A 41 3.18 19.81 -6.00
C LEU A 41 4.55 20.15 -5.42
N THR A 42 5.10 21.33 -5.72
CA THR A 42 6.38 21.77 -5.16
C THR A 42 6.23 22.09 -3.67
N ARG A 43 5.11 22.69 -3.26
CA ARG A 43 4.79 23.00 -1.86
C ARG A 43 4.59 21.73 -1.04
N VAL A 44 3.68 20.86 -1.48
CA VAL A 44 3.39 19.57 -0.81
C VAL A 44 4.61 18.64 -0.87
N GLY A 45 5.31 18.60 -2.00
CA GLY A 45 6.51 17.79 -2.17
C GLY A 45 7.63 18.18 -1.22
N LYS A 46 7.76 19.47 -0.87
CA LYS A 46 8.76 19.94 0.11
C LYS A 46 8.43 19.46 1.53
N ASP A 47 7.16 19.50 1.92
CA ASP A 47 6.73 19.08 3.27
C ASP A 47 6.77 17.55 3.43
N VAL A 48 6.37 16.82 2.38
CA VAL A 48 6.51 15.35 2.30
C VAL A 48 7.99 14.95 2.25
N TYR A 49 8.86 15.71 1.58
CA TYR A 49 10.31 15.48 1.55
C TYR A 49 10.94 15.65 2.93
N LEU A 50 10.65 16.77 3.62
CA LEU A 50 11.19 16.99 4.97
C LEU A 50 10.75 15.90 5.93
N THR A 51 9.49 15.46 5.84
CA THR A 51 8.94 14.37 6.65
C THR A 51 9.56 13.02 6.30
N ALA A 52 9.72 12.71 5.01
CA ALA A 52 10.32 11.46 4.56
C ALA A 52 11.83 11.39 4.85
N VAL A 53 12.57 12.50 4.78
CA VAL A 53 14.01 12.53 5.10
C VAL A 53 14.24 12.33 6.60
N ASP A 54 13.44 12.96 7.46
CA ASP A 54 13.49 12.77 8.92
C ASP A 54 13.14 11.33 9.32
N GLU A 55 12.25 10.66 8.56
CA GLU A 55 11.79 9.29 8.82
C GLU A 55 12.67 8.20 8.16
N LEU A 56 13.39 8.53 7.08
CA LEU A 56 14.26 7.60 6.36
C LEU A 56 15.68 7.50 6.94
N GLU A 57 16.06 8.35 7.89
CA GLU A 57 17.33 8.23 8.65
C GLU A 57 17.40 6.91 9.45
N GLY A 58 16.26 6.23 9.65
CA GLY A 58 16.15 4.92 10.31
C GLY A 58 16.27 3.68 9.40
N VAL A 59 16.39 3.81 8.07
CA VAL A 59 16.42 2.67 7.12
C VAL A 59 17.72 2.66 6.32
N HIS A 60 18.81 2.22 6.94
CA HIS A 60 20.16 2.41 6.39
C HIS A 60 20.66 1.38 5.37
N ASP A 61 19.93 0.31 5.04
CA ASP A 61 20.59 -0.81 4.35
C ASP A 61 20.36 -0.98 2.83
N HIS A 62 19.31 -0.43 2.20
CA HIS A 62 19.09 -0.70 0.75
C HIS A 62 18.42 0.43 -0.06
N LEU A 63 18.17 1.59 0.55
CA LEU A 63 17.59 2.75 -0.10
C LEU A 63 18.45 3.96 0.28
N GLU A 64 19.30 4.44 -0.64
CA GLU A 64 19.88 5.77 -0.44
C GLU A 64 18.71 6.77 -0.41
N THR A 65 18.54 7.51 0.68
CA THR A 65 17.51 8.56 0.85
C THR A 65 17.49 9.55 -0.32
N GLY A 66 18.61 9.65 -1.06
CA GLY A 66 18.74 10.41 -2.30
C GLY A 66 18.00 9.83 -3.52
N ASP A 67 17.78 8.52 -3.61
CA ASP A 67 17.22 7.87 -4.80
C ASP A 67 15.72 8.13 -4.99
N ILE A 68 14.96 8.11 -3.89
CA ILE A 68 13.52 8.45 -3.92
C ILE A 68 13.34 9.93 -4.29
N MET A 69 14.19 10.81 -3.75
CA MET A 69 14.20 12.23 -4.09
C MET A 69 14.60 12.44 -5.55
N HIS A 70 15.60 11.71 -6.04
CA HIS A 70 16.04 11.82 -7.42
C HIS A 70 14.97 11.33 -8.41
N LEU A 71 14.23 10.26 -8.08
CA LEU A 71 13.07 9.81 -8.85
C LEU A 71 11.92 10.82 -8.82
N GLY A 72 11.56 11.36 -7.66
CA GLY A 72 10.53 12.41 -7.54
C GLY A 72 10.90 13.68 -8.31
N MET A 73 12.15 14.15 -8.19
CA MET A 73 12.68 15.29 -8.93
C MET A 73 12.73 15.01 -10.44
N LYS A 74 13.05 13.78 -10.84
CA LYS A 74 13.05 13.34 -12.24
C LYS A 74 11.64 13.28 -12.81
N LEU A 75 10.64 12.85 -12.04
CA LEU A 75 9.24 12.91 -12.41
C LEU A 75 8.76 14.35 -12.55
N LEU A 76 9.00 15.22 -11.54
CA LEU A 76 8.64 16.65 -11.57
C LEU A 76 9.32 17.41 -12.72
N ARG A 77 10.59 17.15 -12.98
CA ARG A 77 11.33 17.72 -14.12
C ARG A 77 10.76 17.26 -15.47
N ASN A 78 10.23 16.03 -15.51
CA ASN A 78 9.59 15.45 -16.69
C ASN A 78 8.07 15.66 -16.73
N VAL A 79 7.45 16.36 -15.76
CA VAL A 79 6.00 16.68 -15.79
C VAL A 79 5.64 17.41 -17.07
N LYS A 80 6.51 18.28 -17.59
CA LYS A 80 6.28 18.94 -18.88
C LYS A 80 6.30 17.96 -20.06
N THR A 81 7.18 16.96 -20.01
CA THR A 81 7.23 15.89 -21.02
C THR A 81 6.00 14.99 -20.93
N ILE A 82 5.58 14.62 -19.71
CA ILE A 82 4.37 13.84 -19.44
C ILE A 82 3.14 14.63 -19.87
N SER A 83 3.03 15.92 -19.53
CA SER A 83 1.98 16.84 -19.98
C SER A 83 1.91 16.89 -21.49
N LYS A 84 3.05 17.05 -22.17
CA LYS A 84 3.10 17.05 -23.63
C LYS A 84 2.70 15.70 -24.24
N SER A 85 3.03 14.59 -23.58
CA SER A 85 2.55 13.25 -23.98
C SER A 85 1.05 13.09 -23.75
N LEU A 86 0.50 13.65 -22.67
CA LEU A 86 -0.94 13.67 -22.40
C LEU A 86 -1.70 14.56 -23.40
N GLU A 87 -1.12 15.71 -23.79
CA GLU A 87 -1.61 16.56 -24.89
C GLU A 87 -1.57 15.79 -26.23
N GLN A 88 -0.56 14.95 -26.46
CA GLN A 88 -0.53 14.04 -27.62
C GLN A 88 -1.52 12.87 -27.51
N LEU A 89 -1.96 12.48 -26.31
CA LEU A 89 -3.05 11.52 -26.14
C LEU A 89 -4.40 12.13 -26.56
N GLU A 90 -4.51 13.45 -26.68
CA GLU A 90 -5.68 14.09 -27.27
C GLU A 90 -5.82 13.71 -28.76
N SER A 91 -4.69 13.56 -29.46
CA SER A 91 -4.66 13.03 -30.84
C SER A 91 -4.82 11.50 -30.93
N VAL A 92 -4.93 10.79 -29.81
CA VAL A 92 -5.33 9.36 -29.83
C VAL A 92 -6.78 9.23 -30.26
N ARG A 93 -7.61 10.27 -30.03
CA ARG A 93 -8.99 10.29 -30.53
C ARG A 93 -9.04 10.33 -32.06
N ASP A 94 -8.16 11.12 -32.67
CA ASP A 94 -8.01 11.20 -34.13
C ASP A 94 -7.39 9.92 -34.69
N PHE A 95 -6.37 9.36 -34.01
CA PHE A 95 -5.81 8.04 -34.34
C PHE A 95 -6.83 6.90 -34.23
N LEU A 96 -7.71 6.91 -33.23
CA LEU A 96 -8.79 5.93 -33.07
C LEU A 96 -9.85 6.06 -34.16
N GLN A 97 -10.18 7.30 -34.57
CA GLN A 97 -11.07 7.56 -35.70
C GLN A 97 -10.48 7.07 -37.02
N ASP A 98 -9.19 7.32 -37.27
CA ASP A 98 -8.51 6.92 -38.50
C ASP A 98 -8.11 5.43 -38.55
N ALA A 99 -7.88 4.79 -37.38
CA ALA A 99 -7.54 3.37 -37.26
C ALA A 99 -8.75 2.43 -37.21
N THR A 100 -9.99 2.96 -37.25
CA THR A 100 -11.26 2.20 -37.18
C THR A 100 -11.32 0.97 -38.11
N PRO A 101 -10.78 0.97 -39.36
CA PRO A 101 -10.85 -0.20 -40.23
C PRO A 101 -9.81 -1.30 -39.87
N LEU A 102 -8.67 -0.94 -39.28
CA LEU A 102 -7.58 -1.85 -38.92
C LEU A 102 -7.63 -2.34 -37.46
N SER A 103 -8.47 -1.74 -36.61
CA SER A 103 -8.52 -1.99 -35.17
C SER A 103 -9.57 -3.01 -34.74
N LYS A 104 -10.53 -3.39 -35.60
CA LYS A 104 -11.62 -4.31 -35.21
C LYS A 104 -11.10 -5.62 -34.60
N GLU A 105 -10.10 -6.23 -35.21
CA GLU A 105 -9.54 -7.51 -34.74
C GLU A 105 -8.77 -7.35 -33.41
N SER A 106 -8.03 -6.25 -33.25
CA SER A 106 -7.33 -5.91 -32.01
C SER A 106 -8.30 -5.58 -30.87
N ILE A 107 -9.39 -4.86 -31.15
CA ILE A 107 -10.45 -4.54 -30.18
C ILE A 107 -11.21 -5.81 -29.77
N LEU A 108 -11.49 -6.70 -30.73
CA LEU A 108 -12.11 -8.01 -30.45
C LEU A 108 -11.17 -8.89 -29.60
N GLY A 109 -9.85 -8.87 -29.87
CA GLY A 109 -8.86 -9.57 -29.06
C GLY A 109 -8.74 -9.03 -27.63
N LEU A 110 -8.82 -7.70 -27.46
CA LEU A 110 -8.88 -7.05 -26.15
C LEU A 110 -10.17 -7.43 -25.40
N MET A 111 -11.33 -7.39 -26.08
CA MET A 111 -12.62 -7.82 -25.52
C MET A 111 -12.59 -9.28 -25.08
N ALA A 112 -12.04 -10.18 -25.91
CA ALA A 112 -11.92 -11.60 -25.57
C ALA A 112 -10.99 -11.82 -24.37
N LYS A 113 -9.88 -11.08 -24.26
CA LYS A 113 -9.00 -11.14 -23.08
C LYS A 113 -9.66 -10.56 -21.83
N LEU A 114 -10.39 -9.46 -21.95
CA LEU A 114 -11.12 -8.87 -20.83
C LEU A 114 -12.23 -9.81 -20.35
N ASP A 115 -12.94 -10.46 -21.27
CA ASP A 115 -13.93 -11.50 -20.96
C ASP A 115 -13.28 -12.74 -20.31
N GLU A 116 -12.11 -13.16 -20.78
CA GLU A 116 -11.32 -14.22 -20.14
C GLU A 116 -10.91 -13.84 -18.71
N TYR A 117 -10.51 -12.59 -18.47
CA TYR A 117 -10.18 -12.10 -17.14
C TYR A 117 -11.41 -11.98 -16.24
N ASP A 118 -12.55 -11.57 -16.77
CA ASP A 118 -13.81 -11.55 -16.03
C ASP A 118 -14.24 -12.97 -15.63
N ARG A 119 -14.23 -13.92 -16.58
CA ARG A 119 -14.51 -15.34 -16.33
C ARG A 119 -13.57 -15.99 -15.33
N LYS A 120 -12.29 -15.59 -15.33
CA LYS A 120 -11.30 -16.02 -14.33
C LYS A 120 -11.50 -15.36 -12.96
N GLY A 121 -12.42 -14.40 -12.85
CA GLY A 121 -12.78 -13.74 -11.60
C GLY A 121 -11.83 -12.61 -11.20
N TYR A 122 -10.97 -12.10 -12.10
CA TYR A 122 -10.04 -11.02 -11.78
C TYR A 122 -10.79 -9.75 -11.37
N PHE A 123 -11.87 -9.39 -12.08
CA PHE A 123 -12.67 -8.22 -11.70
C PHE A 123 -13.41 -8.43 -10.38
N GLY A 124 -13.89 -9.65 -10.12
CA GLY A 124 -14.46 -10.02 -8.82
C GLY A 124 -13.44 -9.88 -7.69
N PHE A 125 -12.23 -10.40 -7.89
CA PHE A 125 -11.13 -10.32 -6.92
C PHE A 125 -10.74 -8.86 -6.63
N ILE A 126 -10.56 -8.04 -7.66
CA ILE A 126 -10.24 -6.61 -7.51
C ILE A 126 -11.36 -5.88 -6.76
N LYS A 127 -12.62 -6.19 -7.06
CA LYS A 127 -13.79 -5.61 -6.39
C LYS A 127 -13.88 -6.00 -4.91
N GLU A 128 -13.56 -7.24 -4.56
CA GLU A 128 -13.51 -7.64 -3.15
C GLU A 128 -12.29 -7.03 -2.44
N LEU A 129 -11.15 -6.95 -3.11
CA LEU A 129 -9.96 -6.28 -2.58
C LEU A 129 -10.22 -4.80 -2.32
N SER A 130 -10.95 -4.11 -3.20
CA SER A 130 -11.29 -2.70 -3.00
C SER A 130 -12.20 -2.49 -1.79
N LYS A 131 -13.13 -3.41 -1.51
CA LYS A 131 -13.95 -3.37 -0.27
C LYS A 131 -13.11 -3.59 0.97
N VAL A 132 -12.12 -4.49 0.93
CA VAL A 132 -11.20 -4.71 2.05
C VAL A 132 -10.40 -3.45 2.30
N VAL A 133 -9.86 -2.82 1.25
CA VAL A 133 -9.13 -1.55 1.36
C VAL A 133 -10.03 -0.44 1.91
N ASP A 134 -11.27 -0.34 1.44
CA ASP A 134 -12.24 0.66 1.91
C ASP A 134 -12.60 0.46 3.40
N ASN A 135 -12.81 -0.79 3.82
CA ASN A 135 -13.02 -1.13 5.23
C ASN A 135 -11.80 -0.78 6.09
N VAL A 136 -10.58 -1.00 5.59
CA VAL A 136 -9.34 -0.64 6.28
C VAL A 136 -9.23 0.88 6.40
N ILE A 137 -9.44 1.63 5.33
CA ILE A 137 -9.37 3.11 5.36
C ILE A 137 -10.49 3.72 6.24
N THR A 138 -11.65 3.07 6.31
CA THR A 138 -12.76 3.54 7.17
C THR A 138 -12.53 3.19 8.64
N ALA A 139 -11.89 2.06 8.93
CA ALA A 139 -11.65 1.58 10.29
C ALA A 139 -10.34 2.11 10.91
N PHE A 140 -9.37 2.47 10.08
CA PHE A 140 -8.04 2.89 10.49
C PHE A 140 -7.72 4.27 9.92
N SER A 141 -7.20 5.15 10.77
CA SER A 141 -6.71 6.46 10.34
C SER A 141 -5.45 6.34 9.46
N ILE A 142 -5.09 7.43 8.78
CA ILE A 142 -3.86 7.48 7.97
C ILE A 142 -2.62 7.21 8.84
N GLU A 143 -2.62 7.70 10.09
CA GLU A 143 -1.61 7.41 11.09
C GLU A 143 -1.55 5.92 11.48
N ASP A 144 -2.70 5.25 11.59
CA ASP A 144 -2.74 3.80 11.89
C ASP A 144 -2.17 2.97 10.74
N VAL A 145 -2.46 3.36 9.49
CA VAL A 145 -1.91 2.72 8.29
C VAL A 145 -0.39 2.93 8.20
N LYS A 146 0.09 4.12 8.61
CA LYS A 146 1.52 4.43 8.68
C LYS A 146 2.22 3.56 9.72
N SER A 147 1.69 3.50 10.94
CA SER A 147 2.21 2.61 11.99
C SER A 147 2.17 1.13 11.60
N LEU A 148 1.14 0.71 10.86
CA LEU A 148 1.05 -0.63 10.30
C LEU A 148 2.17 -0.87 9.27
N GLY A 149 2.44 0.10 8.40
CA GLY A 149 3.55 0.06 7.43
C GLY A 149 4.91 -0.07 8.12
N ASP A 150 5.16 0.71 9.17
CA ASP A 150 6.41 0.69 9.96
C ASP A 150 6.64 -0.65 10.66
N HIS A 151 5.57 -1.40 10.94
CA HIS A 151 5.63 -2.68 11.64
C HIS A 151 5.22 -3.87 10.77
N ILE A 152 4.99 -3.69 9.47
CA ILE A 152 4.45 -4.74 8.59
C ILE A 152 5.38 -5.96 8.53
N VAL A 153 6.69 -5.75 8.50
CA VAL A 153 7.68 -6.83 8.49
C VAL A 153 7.63 -7.64 9.80
N THR A 154 7.49 -6.97 10.94
CA THR A 154 7.36 -7.60 12.25
C THR A 154 6.07 -8.41 12.35
N ILE A 155 4.95 -7.85 11.87
CA ILE A 155 3.65 -8.53 11.85
C ILE A 155 3.71 -9.76 10.95
N LEU A 156 4.24 -9.64 9.72
CA LEU A 156 4.39 -10.76 8.80
C LEU A 156 5.32 -11.86 9.34
N ASN A 157 6.42 -11.48 10.00
CA ASN A 157 7.29 -12.44 10.68
C ASN A 157 6.59 -13.11 11.87
N THR A 158 5.75 -12.38 12.61
CA THR A 158 4.97 -12.93 13.72
C THR A 158 3.94 -13.93 13.20
N ILE A 159 3.18 -13.57 12.16
CA ILE A 159 2.23 -14.47 11.50
C ILE A 159 2.97 -15.71 10.99
N LYS A 160 4.10 -15.52 10.29
CA LYS A 160 4.94 -16.62 9.80
C LYS A 160 5.35 -17.55 10.94
N ASN A 161 5.83 -17.02 12.06
CA ASN A 161 6.23 -17.79 13.24
C ASN A 161 5.03 -18.51 13.90
N LEU A 162 3.86 -17.87 13.96
CA LEU A 162 2.63 -18.48 14.46
C LEU A 162 2.10 -19.60 13.55
N THR A 163 2.31 -19.47 12.24
CA THR A 163 1.93 -20.48 11.24
C THR A 163 2.95 -21.63 11.12
N GLN A 164 4.03 -21.61 11.91
CA GLN A 164 4.94 -22.75 11.96
C GLN A 164 4.23 -23.98 12.53
N PRO A 165 4.51 -25.20 12.01
CA PRO A 165 3.81 -26.42 12.42
C PRO A 165 3.78 -26.64 13.94
N ASP A 166 4.90 -26.39 14.62
CA ASP A 166 5.02 -26.57 16.07
C ASP A 166 4.11 -25.62 16.87
N MET A 167 4.00 -24.37 16.43
CA MET A 167 3.16 -23.36 17.08
C MET A 167 1.68 -23.60 16.80
N LEU A 168 1.32 -23.94 15.56
CA LEU A 168 -0.05 -24.33 15.21
C LEU A 168 -0.52 -25.54 16.05
N ASN A 169 0.35 -26.53 16.23
CA ASN A 169 0.06 -27.68 17.08
C ASN A 169 -0.13 -27.28 18.54
N ALA A 170 0.72 -26.41 19.09
CA ALA A 170 0.59 -25.90 20.44
C ALA A 170 -0.74 -25.14 20.66
N VAL A 171 -1.11 -24.26 19.71
CA VAL A 171 -2.37 -23.51 19.74
C VAL A 171 -3.57 -24.45 19.66
N ASN A 172 -3.55 -25.43 18.74
CA ASN A 172 -4.63 -26.41 18.61
C ASN A 172 -4.80 -27.25 19.88
N ASN A 173 -3.69 -27.66 20.50
CA ASN A 173 -3.70 -28.37 21.77
C ASN A 173 -4.29 -27.52 22.89
N ALA A 174 -3.89 -26.25 23.00
CA ALA A 174 -4.43 -25.31 24.00
C ALA A 174 -5.94 -25.08 23.83
N VAL A 175 -6.41 -24.89 22.59
CA VAL A 175 -7.83 -24.75 22.27
C VAL A 175 -8.61 -26.02 22.62
N SER A 176 -8.05 -27.20 22.35
CA SER A 176 -8.66 -28.47 22.72
C SER A 176 -8.77 -28.61 24.24
N VAL A 177 -7.72 -28.27 24.99
CA VAL A 177 -7.75 -28.25 26.46
C VAL A 177 -8.82 -27.30 26.98
N TYR A 178 -8.88 -26.07 26.46
CA TYR A 178 -9.88 -25.07 26.87
C TYR A 178 -11.33 -25.55 26.68
N LYS A 179 -11.63 -26.20 25.54
CA LYS A 179 -12.96 -26.78 25.28
C LYS A 179 -13.34 -27.91 26.25
N ASN A 180 -12.35 -28.61 26.79
CA ASN A 180 -12.54 -29.75 27.68
C ASN A 180 -12.45 -29.38 29.17
N LEU A 181 -12.15 -28.12 29.49
CA LEU A 181 -12.20 -27.62 30.86
C LEU A 181 -13.64 -27.27 31.21
N ASP A 182 -14.17 -27.91 32.26
CA ASP A 182 -15.37 -27.39 32.93
C ASP A 182 -14.97 -26.11 33.67
N ILE A 183 -15.22 -24.96 33.04
CA ILE A 183 -14.82 -23.62 33.52
C ILE A 183 -15.51 -23.28 34.85
N GLU A 184 -16.64 -23.92 35.16
CA GLU A 184 -17.29 -23.83 36.46
C GLU A 184 -16.75 -24.91 37.40
N ILE A 185 -15.81 -24.53 38.27
CA ILE A 185 -15.39 -25.39 39.39
C ILE A 185 -16.58 -25.52 40.36
N LYS A 186 -17.46 -26.48 40.10
CA LYS A 186 -18.63 -26.80 40.95
C LYS A 186 -18.16 -27.65 42.13
N GLY A 187 -17.48 -27.04 43.09
CA GLY A 187 -17.14 -27.70 44.34
C GLY A 187 -16.22 -26.89 45.25
N LYS A 188 -16.39 -27.03 46.58
CA LYS A 188 -15.44 -26.51 47.56
C LYS A 188 -14.15 -27.32 47.48
N VAL A 189 -13.10 -26.74 46.92
CA VAL A 189 -11.76 -27.33 46.93
C VAL A 189 -11.26 -27.39 48.38
N SER A 190 -10.97 -28.59 48.89
CA SER A 190 -10.46 -28.75 50.27
C SER A 190 -8.93 -28.62 50.30
N LEU A 191 -8.38 -28.06 51.38
CA LEU A 191 -6.92 -27.93 51.58
C LEU A 191 -6.18 -29.26 51.47
N ARG A 192 -6.81 -30.36 51.92
CA ARG A 192 -6.24 -31.71 51.81
C ARG A 192 -6.20 -32.19 50.36
N THR A 193 -7.24 -31.89 49.57
CA THR A 193 -7.30 -32.22 48.14
C THR A 193 -6.17 -31.51 47.40
N LEU A 194 -5.95 -30.21 47.65
CA LEU A 194 -4.85 -29.46 47.06
C LEU A 194 -3.48 -30.07 47.35
N ILE A 195 -3.19 -30.42 48.61
CA ILE A 195 -1.91 -31.03 48.98
C ILE A 195 -1.73 -32.39 48.31
N LYS A 196 -2.81 -33.17 48.16
CA LYS A 196 -2.78 -34.45 47.43
C LYS A 196 -2.51 -34.22 45.94
N ASP A 197 -3.16 -33.23 45.34
CA ASP A 197 -3.02 -32.91 43.91
C ASP A 197 -1.61 -32.41 43.59
N MET A 198 -0.95 -31.70 44.52
CA MET A 198 0.45 -31.29 44.37
C MET A 198 1.44 -32.46 44.28
N ASN A 199 1.06 -33.64 44.79
CA ASN A 199 1.89 -34.84 44.73
C ASN A 199 1.68 -35.66 43.45
N THR A 200 0.73 -35.26 42.60
CA THR A 200 0.44 -35.97 41.34
C THR A 200 1.58 -35.82 40.33
N PRO A 201 1.84 -36.84 39.49
CA PRO A 201 2.87 -36.75 38.47
C PRO A 201 2.57 -35.66 37.43
N GLU A 202 1.29 -35.36 37.16
CA GLU A 202 0.85 -34.29 36.26
C GLU A 202 1.28 -32.92 36.79
N PHE A 203 0.98 -32.62 38.05
CA PHE A 203 1.35 -31.35 38.68
C PHE A 203 2.88 -31.15 38.73
N ARG A 204 3.62 -32.21 39.08
CA ARG A 204 5.09 -32.18 39.10
C ARG A 204 5.71 -31.93 37.72
N LYS A 205 5.19 -32.59 36.68
CA LYS A 205 5.62 -32.36 35.29
C LYS A 205 5.29 -30.94 34.83
N GLY A 206 4.12 -30.43 35.17
CA GLY A 206 3.72 -29.05 34.89
C GLY A 206 4.64 -28.02 35.57
N LEU A 207 4.96 -28.22 36.86
CA LEU A 207 5.92 -27.39 37.58
C LEU A 207 7.33 -27.45 36.97
N ALA A 208 7.81 -28.65 36.61
CA ALA A 208 9.12 -28.81 35.98
C ALA A 208 9.18 -28.07 34.63
N PHE A 209 8.13 -28.16 33.82
CA PHE A 209 7.99 -27.41 32.58
C PHE A 209 8.01 -25.89 32.84
N ALA A 210 7.22 -25.40 33.81
CA ALA A 210 7.17 -23.98 34.15
C ALA A 210 8.55 -23.45 34.57
N ILE A 211 9.27 -24.21 35.41
CA ILE A 211 10.63 -23.85 35.83
C ILE A 211 11.58 -23.82 34.61
N GLN A 212 11.51 -24.81 33.72
CA GLN A 212 12.38 -24.86 32.54
C GLN A 212 12.07 -23.75 31.55
N PHE A 213 10.78 -23.43 31.36
CA PHE A 213 10.33 -22.32 30.53
C PHE A 213 10.86 -20.98 31.07
N LEU A 214 10.71 -20.72 32.37
CA LEU A 214 11.22 -19.50 33.00
C LEU A 214 12.74 -19.39 32.92
N LYS A 215 13.47 -20.49 33.10
CA LYS A 215 14.94 -20.52 32.93
C LYS A 215 15.35 -20.14 31.50
N ASN A 216 14.65 -20.67 30.50
CA ASN A 216 14.95 -20.40 29.10
C ASN A 216 14.61 -18.95 28.73
N LEU A 217 13.52 -18.41 29.25
CA LEU A 217 13.12 -17.02 29.05
C LEU A 217 14.18 -16.05 29.62
N ALA A 218 14.59 -16.27 30.87
CA ALA A 218 15.63 -15.47 31.52
C ALA A 218 17.01 -15.58 30.82
N ALA A 219 17.37 -16.75 30.30
CA ALA A 219 18.60 -16.94 29.55
C ALA A 219 18.58 -16.18 28.20
N GLN A 220 17.43 -16.11 27.54
CA GLN A 220 17.29 -15.39 26.28
C GLN A 220 17.38 -13.86 26.47
N GLU A 221 16.77 -13.33 27.54
CA GLU A 221 16.85 -11.92 27.91
C GLU A 221 18.30 -11.48 28.22
N ASN A 222 19.04 -12.29 28.99
CA ASN A 222 20.45 -12.04 29.30
C ASN A 222 21.37 -12.08 28.07
N ASN A 223 21.09 -12.98 27.12
CA ASN A 223 21.86 -13.05 25.86
C ASN A 223 21.62 -11.81 24.98
N ASN A 224 20.42 -11.25 24.97
CA ASN A 224 20.11 -10.03 24.23
C ASN A 224 20.77 -8.80 24.87
N LEU A 225 20.76 -8.69 26.21
CA LEU A 225 21.47 -7.64 26.95
C LEU A 225 23.00 -7.67 26.72
N THR A 226 23.57 -8.86 26.61
CA THR A 226 25.02 -9.02 26.36
C THR A 226 25.42 -8.57 24.95
N LYS A 227 24.57 -8.82 23.94
CA LYS A 227 24.78 -8.37 22.56
C LYS A 227 24.68 -6.84 22.41
N ILE A 228 23.73 -6.20 23.08
CA ILE A 228 23.55 -4.74 23.05
C ILE A 228 24.79 -4.04 23.65
N ASN A 229 25.34 -4.57 24.75
CA ASN A 229 26.53 -4.03 25.39
C ASN A 229 27.85 -4.22 24.60
N GLN A 230 27.88 -5.16 23.66
CA GLN A 230 29.03 -5.34 22.75
C GLN A 230 28.97 -4.38 21.56
N ILE A 231 27.77 -3.99 21.11
CA ILE A 231 27.59 -3.02 20.02
C ILE A 231 27.88 -1.59 20.50
N SER A 232 27.55 -1.25 21.75
CA SER A 232 27.85 0.07 22.33
C SER A 232 29.33 0.31 22.69
N LYS A 233 30.21 -0.68 22.50
CA LYS A 233 31.65 -0.60 22.83
C LYS A 233 32.58 -0.55 21.61
N ASN A 234 32.03 -0.59 20.40
CA ASN A 234 32.73 -0.31 19.14
C ASN A 234 32.23 1.02 18.57
#